data_AF-A0A857VC45-F1
#
_entry.id   AF-A0A857VC45-F1
#
_cell.length_a   1.000
_cell.length_b   1.000
_cell.length_c   1.000
_cell.angle_alpha   90.00
_cell.angle_beta   90.00
_cell.angle_gamma   90.00
#
_symmetry.space_group_name_H-M   'P 1'
#
loop_
_entity.id
_entity.type
_entity.pdbx_description
1 polymer ?
#
loop_
_entity_poly.entity_id
_entity_poly.type
_entity_poly.pdbx_seq_one_letter_code
_entity_poly.pdbx_strand_id
1 'polypeptide(L)'
;MTETNTTNISAAGEGTPPSQVVEEPLLSETKGEKPGFLGRIRKAVGNLALRLIACGEDGQANRDNSGADSENSDGAEETAETLDDETLQRIEEIEERCDFYVDILLEDSDIADMLMSGKYEEIEKFIPNIRELVASDGRLNPESEDYDFDYAGDTLLRLARNSVKELFGRQYEHMPKLTDKLRHVMWELINSVRSLADSYDPSYIFDNEYQHSMFELIGVERMLPEGVAEEFRDMVLSEVARYVTMLNHNCDYGYKTTMKWLEDRGFPPCYWPRDAREREDFPEPLRQVLVEDAVSHIDHLVIRYYGRGDRGEWVDAEVMHKYFEARWLGMTPSEICGSYDGNLIYYWHQWVNDMDKVIDGVGLDNAKKLQKELGITHFGDWSPETLRGTLKLLETGRTESGNPATIIVRGATGDHNGAAGTYGDIESPNTFAVEINHTSDLSRVVKKLEGAGVDSNTFDTLVLFGHGSESRFFMSSDEKIPPNPRKWYNKKGMRSLIETLGIGTIILNSCHPLVREKRFDALMVGDKPQQRRGTAVALSKAFPGVQVISGLDGATSSYIIKGTGNMQITTEDKGTINASSMTAVTKNGLTRVHREEVKIQ
;
A
#
# COMPACT_ATOMS: atom_id res chain seq x y z
N MET A 1 -36.42 -46.84 -2.19
CA MET A 1 -35.92 -48.10 -1.62
C MET A 1 -35.03 -47.72 -0.45
N THR A 2 -35.50 -48.09 0.74
CA THR A 2 -34.80 -48.38 2.01
C THR A 2 -33.78 -47.36 2.54
N GLU A 3 -33.88 -46.78 3.74
CA GLU A 3 -34.80 -46.97 4.87
C GLU A 3 -34.70 -45.73 5.81
N THR A 4 -35.86 -45.22 6.26
CA THR A 4 -36.27 -44.77 7.61
C THR A 4 -35.22 -44.30 8.64
N ASN A 5 -35.46 -43.39 9.59
CA ASN A 5 -36.55 -42.52 10.05
C ASN A 5 -35.92 -41.73 11.24
N THR A 6 -36.13 -40.41 11.38
CA THR A 6 -37.00 -39.76 12.41
C THR A 6 -36.68 -40.17 13.88
N THR A 7 -36.56 -39.31 14.90
CA THR A 7 -37.17 -38.01 15.18
C THR A 7 -36.51 -37.40 16.44
N ASN A 8 -36.60 -36.07 16.52
CA ASN A 8 -36.54 -35.21 17.71
C ASN A 8 -37.23 -35.78 18.98
N ILE A 9 -36.86 -35.26 20.16
CA ILE A 9 -37.68 -34.34 20.99
C ILE A 9 -36.93 -33.92 22.27
N SER A 10 -37.30 -32.72 22.71
CA SER A 10 -36.79 -31.70 23.63
C SER A 10 -36.99 -31.88 25.16
N ALA A 11 -36.43 -30.89 25.88
CA ALA A 11 -36.86 -30.26 27.16
C ALA A 11 -36.31 -30.93 28.45
N ALA A 12 -35.98 -30.27 29.56
CA ALA A 12 -35.92 -28.90 30.10
C ALA A 12 -34.96 -28.98 31.34
N GLY A 13 -34.47 -27.95 32.03
CA GLY A 13 -34.84 -26.54 32.13
C GLY A 13 -34.06 -25.82 33.25
N GLU A 14 -34.59 -24.62 33.58
CA GLU A 14 -34.39 -23.82 34.81
C GLU A 14 -32.97 -23.24 35.08
N GLY A 15 -32.72 -21.95 35.31
CA GLY A 15 -33.54 -20.75 35.47
C GLY A 15 -32.60 -19.56 35.72
N THR A 16 -33.02 -18.36 35.33
CA THR A 16 -32.36 -17.04 35.57
C THR A 16 -33.39 -16.17 36.36
N PRO A 17 -33.14 -14.91 36.84
CA PRO A 17 -31.92 -14.06 36.88
C PRO A 17 -31.81 -13.25 38.24
N PRO A 18 -31.56 -11.92 38.31
CA PRO A 18 -30.31 -11.29 38.81
C PRO A 18 -30.52 -10.27 39.97
N SER A 19 -29.45 -9.66 40.53
CA SER A 19 -29.36 -8.20 40.83
C SER A 19 -28.25 -7.78 41.82
N GLN A 20 -27.93 -6.49 41.69
CA GLN A 20 -26.83 -5.69 42.22
C GLN A 20 -26.95 -5.25 43.70
N VAL A 21 -25.85 -4.64 44.18
CA VAL A 21 -25.70 -3.51 45.13
C VAL A 21 -25.08 -3.82 46.51
N VAL A 22 -23.80 -3.45 46.61
CA VAL A 22 -23.10 -2.63 47.64
C VAL A 22 -23.63 -2.64 49.08
N GLU A 23 -22.78 -3.01 50.04
CA GLU A 23 -22.40 -2.21 51.24
C GLU A 23 -21.43 -3.01 52.15
N GLU A 24 -20.19 -2.51 52.27
CA GLU A 24 -19.29 -2.70 53.44
C GLU A 24 -19.93 -2.01 54.68
N PRO A 25 -19.60 -2.32 55.97
CA PRO A 25 -18.21 -2.22 56.47
C PRO A 25 -17.81 -2.97 57.80
N LEU A 26 -16.48 -3.06 58.04
CA LEU A 26 -15.75 -3.06 59.35
C LEU A 26 -15.89 -4.29 60.30
N LEU A 27 -14.92 -4.75 61.11
CA LEU A 27 -13.63 -4.23 61.59
C LEU A 27 -12.85 -5.32 62.38
N SER A 28 -11.51 -5.36 62.25
CA SER A 28 -10.49 -5.29 63.33
C SER A 28 -9.15 -5.89 62.85
N GLU A 29 -8.18 -5.09 62.38
CA GLU A 29 -7.14 -4.35 63.14
C GLU A 29 -6.10 -5.27 63.82
N THR A 30 -4.76 -5.20 63.64
CA THR A 30 -3.83 -4.09 63.34
C THR A 30 -2.44 -4.64 62.89
N LYS A 31 -1.87 -4.16 61.77
CA LYS A 31 -0.75 -3.17 61.55
C LYS A 31 0.70 -3.69 61.51
N GLY A 32 1.31 -3.52 60.33
CA GLY A 32 2.74 -3.56 60.01
C GLY A 32 2.94 -3.53 58.48
N GLU A 33 3.05 -2.32 57.91
CA GLU A 33 2.97 -2.00 56.46
C GLU A 33 4.06 -2.65 55.58
N LYS A 34 3.66 -3.24 54.43
CA LYS A 34 4.55 -3.59 53.29
C LYS A 34 4.06 -2.87 52.02
N PRO A 35 4.89 -2.13 51.28
CA PRO A 35 4.44 -1.39 50.10
C PRO A 35 4.02 -2.34 48.96
N GLY A 36 2.84 -2.06 48.40
CA GLY A 36 2.19 -2.83 47.33
C GLY A 36 2.88 -2.72 45.97
N PHE A 37 2.45 -3.56 45.04
CA PHE A 37 2.95 -3.79 43.67
C PHE A 37 3.42 -2.54 42.89
N LEU A 38 2.78 -1.38 43.06
CA LEU A 38 3.19 -0.11 42.45
C LEU A 38 4.51 0.47 43.02
N GLY A 39 4.87 0.14 44.27
CA GLY A 39 6.17 0.46 44.87
C GLY A 39 7.31 -0.43 44.36
N ARG A 40 7.02 -1.63 43.84
CA ARG A 40 8.01 -2.50 43.18
C ARG A 40 8.35 -1.99 41.78
N ILE A 41 7.35 -1.46 41.06
CA ILE A 41 7.55 -0.79 39.77
C ILE A 41 8.37 0.50 39.96
N ARG A 42 8.19 1.24 41.06
CA ARG A 42 9.02 2.41 41.38
C ARG A 42 10.47 2.06 41.75
N LYS A 43 10.74 0.86 42.28
CA LYS A 43 12.10 0.33 42.54
C LYS A 43 12.75 -0.25 41.28
N ALA A 44 11.97 -0.80 40.34
CA ALA A 44 12.42 -1.19 39.02
C ALA A 44 12.81 0.03 38.14
N VAL A 45 12.10 1.15 38.28
CA VAL A 45 12.52 2.46 37.73
C VAL A 45 13.76 3.03 38.46
N GLY A 46 14.00 2.63 39.72
CA GLY A 46 15.23 2.95 40.45
C GLY A 46 16.47 2.24 39.91
N ASN A 47 16.35 1.00 39.42
CA ASN A 47 17.45 0.28 38.77
C ASN A 47 17.66 0.73 37.31
N LEU A 48 16.65 1.35 36.69
CA LEU A 48 16.81 2.12 35.45
C LEU A 48 17.75 3.33 35.64
N ALA A 49 17.89 3.86 36.86
CA ALA A 49 18.80 4.96 37.19
C ALA A 49 20.25 4.52 37.46
N LEU A 50 20.50 3.23 37.76
CA LEU A 50 21.86 2.68 37.87
C LEU A 50 22.50 2.39 36.50
N ARG A 51 21.71 2.44 35.43
CA ARG A 51 22.22 2.57 34.05
C ARG A 51 22.71 3.98 33.68
N LEU A 52 22.69 4.96 34.59
CA LEU A 52 23.08 6.35 34.27
C LEU A 52 24.27 6.91 35.07
N ILE A 53 24.87 6.17 36.01
CA ILE A 53 25.91 6.71 36.93
C ILE A 53 27.34 6.17 36.67
N ALA A 54 27.54 5.16 35.81
CA ALA A 54 28.86 4.51 35.67
C ALA A 54 29.66 4.79 34.37
N CYS A 55 29.32 5.84 33.62
CA CYS A 55 30.22 6.72 32.84
C CYS A 55 29.44 7.46 31.75
N GLY A 56 29.03 8.69 32.06
CA GLY A 56 28.25 9.54 31.17
C GLY A 56 28.08 10.94 31.73
N GLU A 57 29.18 11.63 32.02
CA GLU A 57 29.31 13.09 32.14
C GLU A 57 30.70 13.41 31.58
N ASP A 58 30.83 13.97 30.37
CA ASP A 58 30.74 15.42 30.19
C ASP A 58 29.98 15.86 28.92
N GLY A 59 29.19 16.93 29.08
CA GLY A 59 28.89 17.86 27.98
C GLY A 59 27.42 17.97 27.55
N GLN A 60 26.56 18.53 28.42
CA GLN A 60 25.17 18.88 28.07
C GLN A 60 25.05 20.28 27.41
N ALA A 61 24.43 20.30 26.23
CA ALA A 61 23.48 21.30 25.66
C ALA A 61 23.89 22.76 25.39
N ASN A 62 23.81 23.19 24.12
CA ASN A 62 22.61 23.91 23.61
C ASN A 62 22.69 24.23 22.10
N ARG A 63 21.58 24.00 21.40
CA ARG A 63 21.27 24.58 20.08
C ARG A 63 20.71 26.00 20.26
N ASP A 64 21.20 26.99 19.52
CA ASP A 64 20.46 27.59 18.38
C ASP A 64 21.19 28.80 17.75
N ASN A 65 21.40 28.68 16.43
CA ASN A 65 21.55 29.66 15.35
C ASN A 65 21.99 31.12 15.63
N SER A 66 23.07 31.54 14.97
CA SER A 66 23.04 32.44 13.79
C SER A 66 24.43 32.98 13.43
N GLY A 67 24.65 33.26 12.15
CA GLY A 67 25.60 34.30 11.73
C GLY A 67 26.87 33.78 11.07
N ALA A 68 27.08 34.29 9.86
CA ALA A 68 28.19 34.02 8.96
C ALA A 68 29.54 34.59 9.43
N ASP A 69 30.56 34.11 8.69
CA ASP A 69 31.84 34.74 8.36
C ASP A 69 33.09 34.51 9.22
N SER A 70 34.15 34.22 8.45
CA SER A 70 35.57 34.54 8.62
C SER A 70 36.48 33.58 9.40
N GLU A 71 37.25 32.83 8.59
CA GLU A 71 38.71 32.77 8.53
C GLU A 71 39.53 32.55 9.83
N ASN A 72 40.15 31.35 9.84
CA ASN A 72 41.59 31.13 10.06
C ASN A 72 42.17 31.41 11.45
N SER A 73 42.51 30.34 12.20
CA SER A 73 43.91 30.09 12.62
C SER A 73 44.03 28.81 13.46
N ASP A 74 45.11 28.09 13.17
CA ASP A 74 45.90 27.27 14.07
C ASP A 74 45.37 25.90 14.49
N GLY A 75 46.13 24.88 14.06
CA GLY A 75 45.94 23.48 14.42
C GLY A 75 45.92 23.29 15.93
N ALA A 76 44.78 22.81 16.42
CA ALA A 76 44.74 22.08 17.66
C ALA A 76 45.27 20.67 17.34
N GLU A 77 46.50 20.41 17.81
CA GLU A 77 46.98 19.05 18.04
C GLU A 77 45.88 18.29 18.79
N GLU A 78 45.36 17.25 18.16
CA GLU A 78 44.50 16.25 18.76
C GLU A 78 45.28 15.66 19.95
N THR A 79 44.93 16.10 21.16
CA THR A 79 45.54 15.57 22.37
C THR A 79 45.18 14.09 22.45
N ALA A 80 46.13 13.21 22.13
CA ALA A 80 46.00 11.77 22.27
C ALA A 80 45.48 11.46 23.69
N GLU A 81 44.26 10.95 23.76
CA GLU A 81 43.61 10.57 25.00
C GLU A 81 44.46 9.48 25.67
N THR A 82 45.05 9.78 26.84
CA THR A 82 45.85 8.79 27.56
C THR A 82 44.91 7.77 28.18
N LEU A 83 44.78 6.60 27.56
CA LEU A 83 43.99 5.48 28.08
C LEU A 83 44.50 5.05 29.46
N ASP A 84 43.57 4.72 30.35
CA ASP A 84 43.90 4.16 31.65
C ASP A 84 44.42 2.71 31.53
N ASP A 85 45.18 2.27 32.53
CA ASP A 85 45.84 0.96 32.53
C ASP A 85 44.84 -0.21 32.43
N GLU A 86 43.61 -0.06 32.96
CA GLU A 86 42.57 -1.09 32.93
C GLU A 86 42.00 -1.24 31.50
N THR A 87 41.75 -0.11 30.82
CA THR A 87 41.34 -0.09 29.41
C THR A 87 42.42 -0.67 28.50
N LEU A 88 43.69 -0.33 28.72
CA LEU A 88 44.81 -0.89 27.94
C LEU A 88 44.95 -2.40 28.14
N GLN A 89 44.85 -2.89 29.38
CA GLN A 89 44.87 -4.31 29.66
C GLN A 89 43.72 -5.03 28.96
N ARG A 90 42.52 -4.43 28.97
CA ARG A 90 41.34 -5.00 28.28
C ARG A 90 41.52 -5.04 26.76
N ILE A 91 42.13 -4.02 26.16
CA ILE A 91 42.50 -4.00 24.74
C ILE A 91 43.48 -5.14 24.42
N GLU A 92 44.53 -5.32 25.23
CA GLU A 92 45.52 -6.37 25.02
C GLU A 92 44.89 -7.78 25.09
N GLU A 93 43.99 -8.01 26.05
CA GLU A 93 43.26 -9.28 26.16
C GLU A 93 42.36 -9.55 24.95
N ILE A 94 41.69 -8.52 24.42
CA ILE A 94 40.87 -8.63 23.22
C ILE A 94 41.72 -8.97 22.00
N GLU A 95 42.87 -8.31 21.86
CA GLU A 95 43.81 -8.53 20.76
C GLU A 95 44.50 -9.91 20.82
N GLU A 96 44.73 -10.46 22.02
CA GLU A 96 45.26 -11.82 22.20
C GLU A 96 44.23 -12.89 21.81
N ARG A 97 42.96 -12.70 22.21
CA ARG A 97 41.86 -13.65 21.99
C ARG A 97 40.86 -13.19 20.93
N CYS A 98 41.33 -12.47 19.91
CA CYS A 98 40.46 -11.80 18.95
C CYS A 98 39.44 -12.73 18.26
N ASP A 99 39.74 -14.01 18.00
CA ASP A 99 38.77 -14.97 17.46
C ASP A 99 37.52 -15.09 18.34
N PHE A 100 37.72 -15.29 19.64
CA PHE A 100 36.63 -15.42 20.61
C PHE A 100 35.76 -14.16 20.69
N TYR A 101 36.38 -12.98 20.55
CA TYR A 101 35.66 -11.71 20.57
C TYR A 101 34.91 -11.44 19.25
N VAL A 102 35.42 -11.95 18.12
CA VAL A 102 34.66 -11.99 16.86
C VAL A 102 33.44 -12.88 17.04
N ASP A 103 33.57 -14.09 17.60
CA ASP A 103 32.42 -14.99 17.85
C ASP A 103 31.36 -14.35 18.75
N ILE A 104 31.75 -13.61 19.80
CA ILE A 104 30.82 -12.85 20.65
C ILE A 104 30.08 -11.78 19.83
N LEU A 105 30.78 -11.07 18.94
CA LEU A 105 30.17 -10.04 18.11
C LEU A 105 29.19 -10.67 17.10
N LEU A 106 29.56 -11.77 16.47
CA LEU A 106 28.76 -12.49 15.48
C LEU A 106 27.60 -13.30 16.08
N GLU A 107 27.50 -13.37 17.41
CA GLU A 107 26.50 -14.18 18.13
C GLU A 107 26.71 -15.71 18.03
N ASP A 108 27.94 -16.13 17.69
CA ASP A 108 28.37 -17.53 17.57
C ASP A 108 29.04 -18.07 18.85
N SER A 109 28.86 -17.39 19.99
CA SER A 109 29.50 -17.72 21.26
C SER A 109 28.53 -18.31 22.29
N ASP A 110 28.86 -19.50 22.82
CA ASP A 110 28.08 -20.18 23.86
C ASP A 110 28.43 -19.66 25.27
N ILE A 111 28.07 -18.40 25.55
CA ILE A 111 28.29 -17.76 26.86
C ILE A 111 27.49 -18.45 27.97
N ALA A 112 26.31 -19.01 27.64
CA ALA A 112 25.52 -19.81 28.57
C ALA A 112 26.27 -21.06 29.06
N ASP A 113 27.01 -21.73 28.18
CA ASP A 113 27.83 -22.90 28.55
C ASP A 113 29.01 -22.51 29.44
N MET A 114 29.60 -21.34 29.20
CA MET A 114 30.63 -20.78 30.10
C MET A 114 30.05 -20.53 31.49
N LEU A 115 28.83 -20.00 31.57
CA LEU A 115 28.13 -19.76 32.84
C LEU A 115 27.80 -21.08 33.56
N MET A 116 27.24 -22.05 32.84
CA MET A 116 26.94 -23.40 33.35
C MET A 116 28.20 -24.11 33.86
N SER A 117 29.34 -23.85 33.21
CA SER A 117 30.65 -24.38 33.60
C SER A 117 31.30 -23.60 34.75
N GLY A 118 30.63 -22.57 35.30
CA GLY A 118 31.10 -21.77 36.42
C GLY A 118 32.29 -20.85 36.09
N LYS A 119 32.51 -20.53 34.82
CA LYS A 119 33.64 -19.70 34.35
C LYS A 119 33.38 -18.20 34.53
N TYR A 120 32.98 -17.81 35.74
CA TYR A 120 32.62 -16.42 36.04
C TYR A 120 33.78 -15.46 35.81
N GLU A 121 35.03 -15.85 36.14
CA GLU A 121 36.20 -14.98 35.90
C GLU A 121 36.43 -14.71 34.40
N GLU A 122 36.08 -15.65 33.52
CA GLU A 122 36.19 -15.45 32.08
C GLU A 122 35.08 -14.53 31.54
N ILE A 123 33.86 -14.63 32.10
CA ILE A 123 32.71 -13.81 31.70
C ILE A 123 32.86 -12.36 32.20
N GLU A 124 33.44 -12.15 33.38
CA GLU A 124 33.68 -10.82 33.97
C GLU A 124 34.51 -9.90 33.07
N LYS A 125 35.34 -10.47 32.18
CA LYS A 125 36.16 -9.72 31.21
C LYS A 125 35.33 -8.94 30.18
N PHE A 126 34.11 -9.38 29.90
CA PHE A 126 33.22 -8.75 28.93
C PHE A 126 31.82 -8.42 29.47
N ILE A 127 31.43 -8.96 30.63
CA ILE A 127 30.26 -8.52 31.40
C ILE A 127 30.71 -8.22 32.84
N PRO A 128 31.10 -6.97 33.13
CA PRO A 128 31.43 -6.57 34.48
C PRO A 128 30.25 -6.85 35.44
N ASN A 129 30.54 -7.35 36.64
CA ASN A 129 29.55 -7.66 37.69
C ASN A 129 28.55 -8.78 37.35
N ILE A 130 28.90 -9.72 36.46
CA ILE A 130 28.05 -10.89 36.14
C ILE A 130 27.54 -11.65 37.39
N ARG A 131 28.34 -11.74 38.46
CA ARG A 131 27.93 -12.42 39.70
C ARG A 131 26.78 -11.71 40.41
N GLU A 132 26.78 -10.37 40.40
CA GLU A 132 25.67 -9.58 40.95
C GLU A 132 24.42 -9.72 40.07
N LEU A 133 24.61 -9.70 38.74
CA LEU A 133 23.53 -9.88 37.78
C LEU A 133 22.84 -11.24 37.97
N VAL A 134 23.61 -12.33 38.03
CA VAL A 134 23.12 -13.69 38.24
C VAL A 134 22.46 -13.86 39.61
N ALA A 135 22.99 -13.22 40.66
CA ALA A 135 22.36 -13.24 41.99
C ALA A 135 21.03 -12.46 42.02
N SER A 136 20.85 -11.50 41.11
CA SER A 136 19.68 -10.62 41.09
C SER A 136 18.51 -11.13 40.23
N ASP A 137 18.76 -12.00 39.25
CA ASP A 137 17.75 -12.61 38.38
C ASP A 137 17.85 -14.13 38.44
N GLY A 138 16.87 -14.77 39.08
CA GLY A 138 16.81 -16.23 39.22
C GLY A 138 16.75 -16.99 37.90
N ARG A 139 16.38 -16.33 36.79
CA ARG A 139 16.40 -16.94 35.45
C ARG A 139 17.78 -17.04 34.84
N LEU A 140 18.74 -16.25 35.34
CA LEU A 140 20.13 -16.28 34.93
C LEU A 140 20.99 -17.18 35.82
N ASN A 141 20.46 -17.68 36.94
CA ASN A 141 21.23 -18.49 37.89
C ASN A 141 21.05 -19.98 37.65
N PRO A 142 22.09 -20.72 37.20
CA PRO A 142 22.01 -22.16 36.97
C PRO A 142 21.59 -22.98 38.20
N GLU A 143 21.78 -22.45 39.41
CA GLU A 143 21.43 -23.10 40.68
C GLU A 143 19.99 -22.79 41.14
N SER A 144 19.28 -21.93 40.42
CA SER A 144 17.91 -21.51 40.74
C SER A 144 16.86 -22.43 40.10
N GLU A 145 15.74 -22.64 40.79
CA GLU A 145 14.58 -23.37 40.23
C GLU A 145 13.93 -22.61 39.07
N ASP A 146 14.11 -21.28 39.01
CA ASP A 146 13.58 -20.41 37.95
C ASP A 146 14.53 -20.27 36.74
N TYR A 147 15.63 -21.04 36.67
CA TYR A 147 16.63 -20.93 35.59
C TYR A 147 16.03 -21.20 34.21
N ASP A 148 16.33 -20.31 33.26
CA ASP A 148 15.91 -20.41 31.87
C ASP A 148 17.15 -20.30 30.97
N PHE A 149 17.55 -21.43 30.38
CA PHE A 149 18.76 -21.53 29.57
C PHE A 149 18.70 -20.62 28.34
N ASP A 150 17.56 -20.56 27.66
CA ASP A 150 17.38 -19.76 26.44
C ASP A 150 17.43 -18.26 26.81
N TYR A 151 16.76 -17.88 27.90
CA TYR A 151 16.81 -16.51 28.43
C TYR A 151 18.22 -16.10 28.87
N ALA A 152 18.95 -17.00 29.52
CA ALA A 152 20.31 -16.76 29.97
C ALA A 152 21.28 -16.60 28.80
N GLY A 153 21.19 -17.47 27.80
CA GLY A 153 21.96 -17.36 26.55
C GLY A 153 21.75 -16.02 25.86
N ASP A 154 20.50 -15.69 25.50
CA ASP A 154 20.18 -14.45 24.79
C ASP A 154 20.59 -13.20 25.59
N THR A 155 20.28 -13.19 26.89
CA THR A 155 20.56 -12.02 27.74
C THR A 155 22.05 -11.77 27.89
N LEU A 156 22.83 -12.82 28.15
CA LEU A 156 24.27 -12.70 28.39
C LEU A 156 25.04 -12.41 27.11
N LEU A 157 24.69 -13.09 26.02
CA LEU A 157 25.27 -12.82 24.71
C LEU A 157 25.04 -11.37 24.29
N ARG A 158 23.83 -10.85 24.46
CA ARG A 158 23.52 -9.44 24.17
C ARG A 158 24.31 -8.46 25.04
N LEU A 159 24.50 -8.77 26.33
CA LEU A 159 25.28 -7.92 27.23
C LEU A 159 26.77 -7.91 26.86
N ALA A 160 27.34 -9.10 26.61
CA ALA A 160 28.70 -9.27 26.14
C ALA A 160 28.94 -8.49 24.84
N ARG A 161 28.09 -8.73 23.84
CA ARG A 161 28.12 -8.07 22.53
C ARG A 161 28.09 -6.55 22.66
N ASN A 162 27.18 -6.01 23.47
CA ASN A 162 27.09 -4.56 23.69
C ASN A 162 28.36 -3.98 24.35
N SER A 163 28.91 -4.67 25.35
CA SER A 163 30.13 -4.19 26.01
C SER A 163 31.34 -4.21 25.07
N VAL A 164 31.52 -5.28 24.31
CA VAL A 164 32.61 -5.41 23.33
C VAL A 164 32.44 -4.37 22.23
N LYS A 165 31.22 -4.20 21.71
CA LYS A 165 30.89 -3.21 20.68
C LYS A 165 31.17 -1.77 21.14
N GLU A 166 30.78 -1.41 22.36
CA GLU A 166 31.00 -0.06 22.90
C GLU A 166 32.49 0.26 23.02
N LEU A 167 33.26 -0.67 23.58
CA LEU A 167 34.71 -0.52 23.72
C LEU A 167 35.39 -0.46 22.34
N PHE A 168 35.02 -1.37 21.43
CA PHE A 168 35.55 -1.40 20.07
C PHE A 168 35.23 -0.11 19.32
N GLY A 169 33.99 0.40 19.40
CA GLY A 169 33.59 1.65 18.77
C GLY A 169 34.44 2.86 19.19
N ARG A 170 34.88 2.92 20.45
CA ARG A 170 35.73 4.01 20.97
C ARG A 170 37.22 3.82 20.71
N GLN A 171 37.68 2.57 20.71
CA GLN A 171 39.11 2.24 20.81
C GLN A 171 39.64 1.37 19.67
N TYR A 172 38.94 1.29 18.54
CA TYR A 172 39.30 0.40 17.42
C TYR A 172 40.71 0.66 16.87
N GLU A 173 41.22 1.89 16.93
CA GLU A 173 42.58 2.25 16.48
C GLU A 173 43.67 1.55 17.31
N HIS A 174 43.35 1.17 18.55
CA HIS A 174 44.22 0.40 19.43
C HIS A 174 43.98 -1.12 19.34
N MET A 175 43.01 -1.56 18.53
CA MET A 175 42.64 -2.97 18.33
C MET A 175 42.82 -3.41 16.87
N PRO A 176 44.06 -3.39 16.32
CA PRO A 176 44.29 -3.65 14.90
C PRO A 176 43.97 -5.10 14.49
N LYS A 177 44.26 -6.12 15.31
CA LYS A 177 43.96 -7.52 14.94
C LYS A 177 42.46 -7.77 14.90
N LEU A 178 41.71 -7.28 15.89
CA LEU A 178 40.24 -7.42 15.89
C LEU A 178 39.65 -6.68 14.69
N THR A 179 40.12 -5.46 14.41
CA THR A 179 39.69 -4.68 13.25
C THR A 179 39.94 -5.43 11.94
N ASP A 180 41.16 -5.96 11.74
CA ASP A 180 41.52 -6.68 10.52
C ASP A 180 40.71 -7.97 10.34
N LYS A 181 40.38 -8.68 11.44
CA LYS A 181 39.51 -9.86 11.38
C LYS A 181 38.09 -9.49 10.97
N LEU A 182 37.51 -8.46 11.56
CA LEU A 182 36.16 -8.02 11.20
C LEU A 182 36.09 -7.48 9.77
N ARG A 183 37.14 -6.78 9.29
CA ARG A 183 37.29 -6.43 7.87
C ARG A 183 37.29 -7.68 6.99
N HIS A 184 38.03 -8.72 7.37
CA HIS A 184 38.08 -9.97 6.61
C HIS A 184 36.70 -10.65 6.56
N VAL A 185 36.02 -10.78 7.69
CA VAL A 185 34.64 -11.30 7.78
C VAL A 185 33.71 -10.49 6.88
N MET A 186 33.81 -9.17 6.91
CA MET A 186 33.00 -8.28 6.07
C MET A 186 33.23 -8.54 4.58
N TRP A 187 34.48 -8.71 4.16
CA TRP A 187 34.82 -9.08 2.78
C TRP A 187 34.26 -10.44 2.39
N GLU A 188 34.37 -11.45 3.27
CA GLU A 188 33.81 -12.78 3.03
C GLU A 188 32.28 -12.74 2.90
N LEU A 189 31.59 -12.02 3.79
CA LEU A 189 30.14 -11.85 3.73
C LEU A 189 29.68 -11.16 2.45
N ILE A 190 30.35 -10.07 2.04
CA ILE A 190 30.05 -9.38 0.78
C ILE A 190 30.24 -10.33 -0.41
N ASN A 191 31.34 -11.08 -0.44
CA ASN A 191 31.61 -12.03 -1.53
C ASN A 191 30.61 -13.19 -1.54
N SER A 192 30.22 -13.69 -0.36
CA SER A 192 29.22 -14.74 -0.20
C SER A 192 27.86 -14.28 -0.72
N VAL A 193 27.38 -13.12 -0.25
CA VAL A 193 26.14 -12.47 -0.70
C VAL A 193 26.14 -12.24 -2.21
N ARG A 194 27.27 -11.79 -2.78
CA ARG A 194 27.45 -11.65 -4.23
C ARG A 194 27.25 -12.97 -4.96
N SER A 195 27.99 -13.99 -4.54
CA SER A 195 27.93 -15.31 -5.14
C SER A 195 26.53 -15.93 -5.04
N LEU A 196 25.89 -15.86 -3.88
CA LEU A 196 24.56 -16.43 -3.65
C LEU A 196 23.53 -15.80 -4.59
N ALA A 197 23.55 -14.48 -4.70
CA ALA A 197 22.66 -13.77 -5.60
C ALA A 197 22.93 -14.03 -7.09
N ASP A 198 24.18 -14.24 -7.51
CA ASP A 198 24.50 -14.63 -8.89
C ASP A 198 24.01 -16.05 -9.21
N SER A 199 23.91 -16.91 -8.19
CA SER A 199 23.33 -18.25 -8.27
C SER A 199 21.83 -18.31 -7.98
N TYR A 200 21.22 -17.18 -7.64
CA TYR A 200 19.84 -17.12 -7.16
C TYR A 200 18.85 -17.46 -8.26
N ASP A 201 17.99 -18.45 -8.00
CA ASP A 201 16.87 -18.80 -8.85
C ASP A 201 15.57 -18.15 -8.30
N PRO A 202 14.99 -17.16 -9.01
CA PRO A 202 13.76 -16.49 -8.58
C PRO A 202 12.54 -17.42 -8.45
N SER A 203 12.61 -18.64 -9.00
CA SER A 203 11.55 -19.65 -8.88
C SER A 203 11.53 -20.36 -7.52
N TYR A 204 12.61 -20.28 -6.74
CA TYR A 204 12.66 -20.79 -5.37
C TYR A 204 12.17 -19.71 -4.39
N ILE A 205 11.01 -19.99 -3.77
CA ILE A 205 10.29 -19.08 -2.87
C ILE A 205 11.08 -18.79 -1.56
N PHE A 206 12.06 -19.64 -1.22
CA PHE A 206 12.83 -19.55 0.02
C PHE A 206 14.30 -19.91 -0.23
N ASP A 207 15.15 -18.90 -0.39
CA ASP A 207 16.58 -19.07 -0.18
C ASP A 207 16.95 -18.50 1.20
N ASN A 208 16.82 -19.36 2.21
CA ASN A 208 17.17 -19.01 3.59
C ASN A 208 18.64 -18.62 3.73
N GLU A 209 19.52 -19.15 2.86
CA GLU A 209 20.96 -18.90 2.95
C GLU A 209 21.30 -17.47 2.50
N TYR A 210 20.79 -17.06 1.33
CA TYR A 210 20.96 -15.68 0.86
C TYR A 210 20.38 -14.66 1.82
N GLN A 211 19.17 -14.91 2.36
CA GLN A 211 18.56 -14.03 3.36
C GLN A 211 19.37 -13.98 4.66
N HIS A 212 19.86 -15.12 5.15
CA HIS A 212 20.64 -15.19 6.38
C HIS A 212 21.95 -14.42 6.23
N SER A 213 22.72 -14.66 5.17
CA SER A 213 23.96 -13.91 4.89
C SER A 213 23.73 -12.41 4.73
N MET A 214 22.59 -11.99 4.18
CA MET A 214 22.24 -10.57 4.12
C MET A 214 21.98 -9.94 5.49
N PHE A 215 21.36 -10.67 6.42
CA PHE A 215 21.17 -10.17 7.78
C PHE A 215 22.44 -10.20 8.60
N GLU A 216 23.29 -11.21 8.42
CA GLU A 216 24.64 -11.22 8.99
C GLU A 216 25.44 -10.01 8.49
N LEU A 217 25.44 -9.74 7.17
CA LEU A 217 26.10 -8.58 6.59
C LEU A 217 25.64 -7.26 7.24
N ILE A 218 24.32 -7.06 7.33
CA ILE A 218 23.74 -5.87 8.00
C ILE A 218 24.09 -5.84 9.49
N GLY A 219 24.10 -6.99 10.16
CA GLY A 219 24.43 -7.13 11.57
C GLY A 219 25.86 -6.74 11.86
N VAL A 220 26.81 -7.29 11.09
CA VAL A 220 28.25 -7.02 11.19
C VAL A 220 28.55 -5.57 10.88
N GLU A 221 27.98 -5.03 9.80
CA GLU A 221 28.17 -3.62 9.44
C GLU A 221 27.75 -2.68 10.58
N ARG A 222 26.62 -2.96 11.24
CA ARG A 222 26.14 -2.18 12.40
C ARG A 222 27.05 -2.29 13.64
N MET A 223 27.95 -3.26 13.68
CA MET A 223 28.91 -3.45 14.78
C MET A 223 30.24 -2.75 14.52
N LEU A 224 30.57 -2.46 13.27
CA LEU A 224 31.80 -1.76 12.92
C LEU A 224 31.77 -0.29 13.40
N PRO A 225 32.91 0.23 13.90
CA PRO A 225 33.10 1.66 14.12
C PRO A 225 32.91 2.43 12.81
N GLU A 226 32.44 3.67 12.88
CA GLU A 226 32.12 4.47 11.70
C GLU A 226 33.27 4.58 10.70
N GLY A 227 34.50 4.81 11.19
CA GLY A 227 35.71 4.88 10.35
C GLY A 227 36.01 3.59 9.58
N VAL A 228 35.68 2.42 10.14
CA VAL A 228 35.86 1.11 9.49
C VAL A 228 34.67 0.79 8.58
N ALA A 229 33.45 1.08 9.04
CA ALA A 229 32.22 0.87 8.27
C ALA A 229 32.20 1.68 6.96
N GLU A 230 32.79 2.89 6.97
CA GLU A 230 32.93 3.74 5.78
C GLU A 230 33.65 3.03 4.63
N GLU A 231 34.66 2.19 4.92
CA GLU A 231 35.40 1.41 3.91
C GLU A 231 34.48 0.51 3.07
N PHE A 232 33.35 0.07 3.66
CA PHE A 232 32.42 -0.88 3.06
C PHE A 232 31.08 -0.27 2.67
N ARG A 233 30.82 0.99 3.03
CA ARG A 233 29.49 1.62 2.94
C ARG A 233 28.84 1.40 1.58
N ASP A 234 29.53 1.73 0.50
CA ASP A 234 29.00 1.62 -0.87
C ASP A 234 28.75 0.18 -1.29
N MET A 235 29.62 -0.75 -0.87
CA MET A 235 29.46 -2.18 -1.18
C MET A 235 28.23 -2.75 -0.48
N VAL A 236 28.09 -2.49 0.82
CA VAL A 236 26.92 -2.95 1.58
C VAL A 236 25.65 -2.30 1.06
N LEU A 237 25.69 -1.00 0.77
CA LEU A 237 24.57 -0.26 0.20
C LEU A 237 24.11 -0.88 -1.12
N SER A 238 25.06 -1.22 -2.00
CA SER A 238 24.77 -1.93 -3.26
C SER A 238 24.17 -3.31 -3.03
N GLU A 239 24.71 -4.11 -2.10
CA GLU A 239 24.20 -5.46 -1.84
C GLU A 239 22.80 -5.43 -1.18
N VAL A 240 22.55 -4.54 -0.23
CA VAL A 240 21.22 -4.39 0.39
C VAL A 240 20.20 -3.91 -0.64
N ALA A 241 20.58 -2.96 -1.51
CA ALA A 241 19.74 -2.52 -2.61
C ALA A 241 19.40 -3.67 -3.57
N ARG A 242 20.40 -4.47 -3.97
CA ARG A 242 20.21 -5.65 -4.83
C ARG A 242 19.35 -6.72 -4.15
N TYR A 243 19.50 -6.93 -2.85
CA TYR A 243 18.61 -7.83 -2.11
C TYR A 243 17.15 -7.37 -2.20
N VAL A 244 16.89 -6.06 -2.02
CA VAL A 244 15.52 -5.51 -2.12
C VAL A 244 14.92 -5.72 -3.51
N THR A 245 15.70 -5.62 -4.59
CA THR A 245 15.19 -5.86 -5.95
C THR A 245 14.76 -7.30 -6.20
N MET A 246 15.35 -8.24 -5.45
CA MET A 246 15.07 -9.68 -5.54
C MET A 246 13.96 -10.13 -4.58
N LEU A 247 13.51 -9.26 -3.66
CA LEU A 247 12.45 -9.60 -2.73
C LEU A 247 11.12 -9.80 -3.46
N ASN A 248 10.53 -10.98 -3.27
CA ASN A 248 9.18 -11.27 -3.72
C ASN A 248 8.17 -10.69 -2.70
N HIS A 249 7.02 -10.20 -3.18
CA HIS A 249 5.93 -9.63 -2.37
C HIS A 249 5.34 -10.59 -1.33
N ASN A 250 5.64 -11.89 -1.42
CA ASN A 250 5.26 -12.92 -0.43
C ASN A 250 6.32 -13.19 0.65
N CYS A 251 7.46 -12.51 0.61
CA CYS A 251 8.52 -12.64 1.61
C CYS A 251 8.21 -11.73 2.83
N ASP A 252 7.62 -12.31 3.88
CA ASP A 252 7.24 -11.58 5.09
C ASP A 252 8.44 -11.30 6.03
N TYR A 253 9.55 -12.02 5.86
CA TYR A 253 10.58 -12.15 6.89
C TYR A 253 11.83 -11.27 6.75
N GLY A 254 11.90 -10.32 5.81
CA GLY A 254 13.12 -9.50 5.66
C GLY A 254 13.04 -8.11 5.07
N TYR A 255 11.99 -7.81 4.32
CA TYR A 255 11.87 -6.51 3.65
C TYR A 255 11.88 -5.33 4.64
N LYS A 256 11.25 -5.47 5.82
CA LYS A 256 11.22 -4.40 6.83
C LYS A 256 12.62 -4.05 7.32
N THR A 257 13.45 -5.06 7.60
CA THR A 257 14.81 -4.86 8.10
C THR A 257 15.67 -4.14 7.07
N THR A 258 15.64 -4.58 5.82
CA THR A 258 16.47 -4.01 4.75
C THR A 258 15.97 -2.63 4.32
N MET A 259 14.65 -2.43 4.19
CA MET A 259 14.07 -1.11 3.90
C MET A 259 14.34 -0.11 5.03
N LYS A 260 14.23 -0.53 6.30
CA LYS A 260 14.58 0.32 7.44
C LYS A 260 16.06 0.68 7.45
N TRP A 261 16.94 -0.28 7.10
CA TRP A 261 18.38 -0.04 7.00
C TRP A 261 18.73 0.98 5.91
N LEU A 262 18.05 0.93 4.75
CA LEU A 262 18.19 1.93 3.68
C LEU A 262 17.66 3.30 4.12
N GLU A 263 16.52 3.34 4.81
CA GLU A 263 15.95 4.57 5.36
C GLU A 263 16.88 5.23 6.38
N ASP A 264 17.49 4.45 7.29
CA ASP A 264 18.48 4.95 8.27
C ASP A 264 19.73 5.55 7.62
N ARG A 265 20.01 5.19 6.36
CA ARG A 265 21.12 5.72 5.55
C ARG A 265 20.71 6.82 4.60
N GLY A 266 19.52 7.40 4.81
CA GLY A 266 19.05 8.55 4.05
C GLY A 266 18.40 8.19 2.72
N PHE A 267 18.00 6.92 2.51
CA PHE A 267 17.23 6.47 1.35
C PHE A 267 15.84 5.99 1.76
N PRO A 268 14.95 6.87 2.25
CA PRO A 268 13.60 6.49 2.66
C PRO A 268 12.77 6.00 1.46
N PRO A 269 12.05 4.87 1.58
CA PRO A 269 11.32 4.28 0.45
C PRO A 269 10.30 5.20 -0.23
N CYS A 270 9.68 6.12 0.51
CA CYS A 270 8.71 7.07 -0.05
C CYS A 270 9.29 8.05 -1.07
N TYR A 271 10.61 8.22 -1.12
CA TYR A 271 11.30 9.11 -2.06
C TYR A 271 12.09 8.38 -3.15
N TRP A 272 12.12 7.05 -3.13
CA TRP A 272 12.93 6.27 -4.07
C TRP A 272 12.72 6.61 -5.55
N PRO A 273 11.50 6.78 -6.08
CA PRO A 273 11.34 7.10 -7.50
C PRO A 273 11.96 8.46 -7.87
N ARG A 274 11.89 9.44 -6.97
CA ARG A 274 12.52 10.76 -7.16
C ARG A 274 14.03 10.64 -7.05
N ASP A 275 14.50 10.08 -5.94
CA ASP A 275 15.91 9.99 -5.60
C ASP A 275 16.68 9.14 -6.63
N ALA A 276 16.08 8.06 -7.15
CA ALA A 276 16.63 7.26 -8.25
C ALA A 276 16.87 8.05 -9.54
N ARG A 277 16.23 9.20 -9.73
CA ARG A 277 16.47 10.08 -10.89
C ARG A 277 17.38 11.25 -10.57
N GLU A 278 17.27 11.80 -9.36
CA GLU A 278 17.86 13.10 -9.01
C GLU A 278 19.17 12.98 -8.25
N ARG A 279 19.40 11.89 -7.52
CA ARG A 279 20.56 11.72 -6.65
C ARG A 279 21.63 10.86 -7.31
N GLU A 280 22.87 11.34 -7.31
CA GLU A 280 24.03 10.59 -7.83
C GLU A 280 24.42 9.42 -6.91
N ASP A 281 24.27 9.60 -5.59
CA ASP A 281 24.59 8.61 -4.55
C ASP A 281 23.51 7.53 -4.36
N PHE A 282 22.43 7.56 -5.14
CA PHE A 282 21.37 6.58 -5.02
C PHE A 282 21.83 5.17 -5.45
N PRO A 283 21.49 4.10 -4.71
CA PRO A 283 22.01 2.75 -4.98
C PRO A 283 21.64 2.25 -6.37
N GLU A 284 22.66 1.91 -7.17
CA GLU A 284 22.49 1.57 -8.58
C GLU A 284 21.59 0.36 -8.84
N PRO A 285 21.64 -0.75 -8.06
CA PRO A 285 20.73 -1.87 -8.28
C PRO A 285 19.26 -1.49 -8.16
N LEU A 286 18.90 -0.66 -7.17
CA LEU A 286 17.53 -0.14 -7.03
C LEU A 286 17.21 0.87 -8.13
N ARG A 287 18.17 1.70 -8.53
CA ARG A 287 18.00 2.68 -9.61
C ARG A 287 17.56 1.99 -10.89
N GLN A 288 18.25 0.92 -11.28
CA GLN A 288 17.96 0.16 -12.50
C GLN A 288 16.51 -0.33 -12.50
N VAL A 289 16.06 -0.95 -11.40
CA VAL A 289 14.69 -1.44 -11.30
C VAL A 289 13.67 -0.30 -11.31
N LEU A 290 13.91 0.80 -10.59
CA LEU A 290 12.97 1.92 -10.52
C LEU A 290 12.86 2.74 -11.82
N VAL A 291 13.86 2.66 -12.68
CA VAL A 291 13.90 3.32 -14.00
C VAL A 291 13.37 2.41 -15.10
N GLU A 292 13.47 1.09 -14.96
CA GLU A 292 12.89 0.09 -15.86
C GLU A 292 11.38 -0.13 -15.61
N ASP A 293 10.68 -0.75 -16.56
CA ASP A 293 9.21 -0.90 -16.52
C ASP A 293 8.70 -1.92 -15.47
N ALA A 294 9.58 -2.72 -14.85
CA ALA A 294 9.21 -3.80 -13.92
C ALA A 294 9.28 -3.39 -12.43
N VAL A 295 8.47 -2.39 -12.01
CA VAL A 295 8.52 -1.80 -10.66
C VAL A 295 7.40 -2.28 -9.73
N SER A 296 6.38 -2.98 -10.24
CA SER A 296 5.16 -3.29 -9.48
C SER A 296 5.43 -4.01 -8.15
N HIS A 297 6.43 -4.89 -8.12
CA HIS A 297 6.81 -5.59 -6.88
C HIS A 297 7.45 -4.63 -5.86
N ILE A 298 8.31 -3.71 -6.30
CA ILE A 298 8.88 -2.66 -5.43
C ILE A 298 7.76 -1.74 -4.92
N ASP A 299 6.86 -1.31 -5.79
CA ASP A 299 5.71 -0.48 -5.43
C ASP A 299 4.86 -1.16 -4.35
N HIS A 300 4.61 -2.48 -4.50
CA HIS A 300 3.93 -3.28 -3.49
C HIS A 300 4.69 -3.38 -2.16
N LEU A 301 6.02 -3.53 -2.20
CA LEU A 301 6.86 -3.56 -0.99
C LEU A 301 6.83 -2.21 -0.26
N VAL A 302 6.90 -1.09 -0.99
CA VAL A 302 6.82 0.26 -0.41
C VAL A 302 5.46 0.48 0.27
N ILE A 303 4.36 0.08 -0.39
CA ILE A 303 3.01 0.14 0.21
C ILE A 303 2.96 -0.66 1.53
N ARG A 304 3.51 -1.89 1.54
CA ARG A 304 3.54 -2.74 2.75
C ARG A 304 4.42 -2.16 3.85
N TYR A 305 5.56 -1.57 3.50
CA TYR A 305 6.50 -0.98 4.45
C TYR A 305 5.86 0.14 5.26
N TYR A 306 5.07 0.99 4.61
CA TYR A 306 4.33 2.06 5.29
C TYR A 306 2.98 1.62 5.87
N GLY A 307 2.70 0.31 5.87
CA GLY A 307 1.53 -0.27 6.51
C GLY A 307 1.47 -0.02 8.02
N ARG A 308 0.29 0.35 8.50
CA ARG A 308 -0.04 0.72 9.88
C ARG A 308 -1.18 -0.14 10.43
N GLY A 309 -1.29 -0.15 11.76
CA GLY A 309 -2.25 -0.95 12.52
C GLY A 309 -1.71 -2.34 12.87
N ASP A 310 -2.40 -3.04 13.77
CA ASP A 310 -1.94 -4.33 14.32
C ASP A 310 -1.73 -5.42 13.24
N ARG A 311 -2.42 -5.28 12.11
CA ARG A 311 -2.32 -6.16 10.93
C ARG A 311 -1.72 -5.47 9.70
N GLY A 312 -1.23 -4.24 9.83
CA GLY A 312 -0.65 -3.49 8.72
C GLY A 312 -1.65 -3.18 7.59
N GLU A 313 -2.94 -3.06 7.89
CA GLU A 313 -4.01 -2.99 6.88
C GLU A 313 -4.10 -1.62 6.20
N TRP A 314 -3.55 -0.58 6.83
CA TRP A 314 -3.76 0.82 6.43
C TRP A 314 -2.46 1.51 6.06
N VAL A 315 -2.46 2.42 5.11
CA VAL A 315 -1.32 3.25 4.74
C VAL A 315 -1.71 4.72 4.73
N ASP A 316 -0.74 5.58 5.01
CA ASP A 316 -0.92 7.02 4.93
C ASP A 316 -0.99 7.46 3.46
N ALA A 317 -2.18 7.88 3.03
CA ALA A 317 -2.40 8.29 1.65
C ALA A 317 -1.47 9.44 1.21
N GLU A 318 -1.07 10.34 2.12
CA GLU A 318 -0.16 11.43 1.78
C GLU A 318 1.23 10.89 1.37
N VAL A 319 1.70 9.85 2.06
CA VAL A 319 2.98 9.19 1.75
C VAL A 319 2.89 8.49 0.39
N MET A 320 1.81 7.77 0.13
CA MET A 320 1.60 7.09 -1.15
C MET A 320 1.45 8.08 -2.31
N HIS A 321 0.71 9.18 -2.12
CA HIS A 321 0.60 10.23 -3.14
C HIS A 321 1.96 10.81 -3.50
N LYS A 322 2.81 11.16 -2.52
CA LYS A 322 4.18 11.65 -2.78
C LYS A 322 5.02 10.64 -3.56
N TYR A 323 4.95 9.37 -3.16
CA TYR A 323 5.67 8.29 -3.84
C TYR A 323 5.21 8.15 -5.30
N PHE A 324 3.90 8.09 -5.56
CA PHE A 324 3.38 7.87 -6.91
C PHE A 324 3.41 9.11 -7.81
N GLU A 325 3.39 10.33 -7.25
CA GLU A 325 3.65 11.56 -8.00
C GLU A 325 5.08 11.55 -8.57
N ALA A 326 6.03 11.05 -7.77
CA ALA A 326 7.38 10.84 -8.23
C ALA A 326 7.47 9.64 -9.18
N ARG A 327 6.79 8.53 -8.94
CA ARG A 327 6.82 7.35 -9.82
C ARG A 327 6.32 7.66 -11.23
N TRP A 328 5.21 8.39 -11.35
CA TRP A 328 4.58 8.74 -12.64
C TRP A 328 4.54 10.26 -12.86
N LEU A 329 5.73 10.84 -13.02
CA LEU A 329 5.93 12.29 -13.19
C LEU A 329 4.95 12.94 -14.17
N GLY A 330 4.12 13.86 -13.67
CA GLY A 330 3.15 14.60 -14.48
C GLY A 330 1.75 13.98 -14.51
N MET A 331 1.52 12.87 -13.80
CA MET A 331 0.19 12.41 -13.40
C MET A 331 -0.14 12.94 -12.00
N THR A 332 -1.43 13.08 -11.68
CA THR A 332 -1.90 13.58 -10.38
C THR A 332 -2.60 12.46 -9.60
N PRO A 333 -1.93 11.70 -8.72
CA PRO A 333 -2.46 10.50 -8.06
C PRO A 333 -3.69 10.73 -7.18
N SER A 334 -3.83 11.91 -6.56
CA SER A 334 -5.01 12.26 -5.75
C SER A 334 -6.30 12.26 -6.56
N GLU A 335 -6.21 12.49 -7.87
CA GLU A 335 -7.37 12.41 -8.77
C GLU A 335 -7.64 10.97 -9.22
N ILE A 336 -6.66 10.06 -9.11
CA ILE A 336 -6.67 8.68 -9.63
C ILE A 336 -7.21 7.66 -8.60
N CYS A 337 -7.13 7.96 -7.30
CA CYS A 337 -7.57 7.05 -6.23
C CYS A 337 -9.08 7.17 -5.87
N GLY A 338 -9.92 7.58 -6.83
CA GLY A 338 -11.35 7.78 -6.62
C GLY A 338 -12.09 6.46 -6.34
N SER A 339 -12.86 6.44 -5.25
CA SER A 339 -13.87 5.43 -4.84
C SER A 339 -13.46 4.32 -3.84
N TYR A 340 -12.18 4.05 -3.63
CA TYR A 340 -11.76 3.08 -2.62
C TYR A 340 -11.59 3.77 -1.26
N ASP A 341 -11.87 3.08 -0.14
CA ASP A 341 -11.49 3.54 1.20
C ASP A 341 -9.95 3.65 1.22
N GLY A 342 -9.44 4.79 0.72
CA GLY A 342 -8.12 4.98 0.09
C GLY A 342 -6.92 4.87 1.03
N ASN A 343 -7.14 4.32 2.21
CA ASN A 343 -6.12 4.01 3.17
C ASN A 343 -5.85 2.50 3.23
N LEU A 344 -6.70 1.61 2.72
CA LEU A 344 -6.41 0.16 2.76
C LEU A 344 -5.31 -0.23 1.78
N ILE A 345 -4.31 -0.98 2.24
CA ILE A 345 -3.21 -1.50 1.40
C ILE A 345 -3.73 -2.27 0.19
N TYR A 346 -4.77 -3.09 0.39
CA TYR A 346 -5.36 -3.88 -0.69
C TYR A 346 -5.76 -3.03 -1.90
N TYR A 347 -6.37 -1.87 -1.65
CA TYR A 347 -6.79 -0.97 -2.73
C TYR A 347 -5.62 -0.27 -3.40
N TRP A 348 -4.56 0.05 -2.66
CA TRP A 348 -3.32 0.57 -3.26
C TRP A 348 -2.64 -0.48 -4.15
N HIS A 349 -2.56 -1.74 -3.73
CA HIS A 349 -2.05 -2.81 -4.58
C HIS A 349 -2.88 -2.97 -5.85
N GLN A 350 -4.21 -3.04 -5.72
CA GLN A 350 -5.09 -3.14 -6.89
C GLN A 350 -4.87 -1.97 -7.86
N TRP A 351 -4.81 -0.76 -7.32
CA TRP A 351 -4.60 0.46 -8.10
C TRP A 351 -3.25 0.49 -8.82
N VAL A 352 -2.15 0.06 -8.18
CA VAL A 352 -0.83 -0.05 -8.83
C VAL A 352 -0.91 -1.02 -10.02
N ASN A 353 -1.48 -2.20 -9.81
CA ASN A 353 -1.61 -3.19 -10.88
C ASN A 353 -2.45 -2.66 -12.06
N ASP A 354 -3.52 -1.91 -11.78
CA ASP A 354 -4.37 -1.30 -12.80
C ASP A 354 -3.62 -0.22 -13.60
N MET A 355 -2.80 0.58 -12.91
CA MET A 355 -1.98 1.63 -13.53
C MET A 355 -0.86 1.04 -14.39
N ASP A 356 -0.14 0.04 -13.89
CA ASP A 356 0.91 -0.64 -14.65
C ASP A 356 0.35 -1.29 -15.92
N LYS A 357 -0.79 -1.99 -15.80
CA LYS A 357 -1.50 -2.56 -16.97
C LYS A 357 -1.79 -1.51 -18.04
N VAL A 358 -2.16 -0.28 -17.65
CA VAL A 358 -2.39 0.80 -18.61
C VAL A 358 -1.09 1.38 -19.15
N ILE A 359 -0.09 1.62 -18.32
CA ILE A 359 1.19 2.18 -18.76
C ILE A 359 1.88 1.22 -19.74
N ASP A 360 1.89 -0.08 -19.45
CA ASP A 360 2.36 -1.13 -20.37
C ASP A 360 1.51 -1.19 -21.65
N GLY A 361 0.21 -0.94 -21.52
CA GLY A 361 -0.75 -1.05 -22.60
C GLY A 361 -0.72 0.13 -23.60
N VAL A 362 -0.60 1.37 -23.12
CA VAL A 362 -0.70 2.58 -23.96
C VAL A 362 0.50 3.52 -23.85
N GLY A 363 1.37 3.34 -22.87
CA GLY A 363 2.51 4.22 -22.59
C GLY A 363 2.17 5.37 -21.65
N LEU A 364 3.15 5.76 -20.81
CA LEU A 364 2.99 6.80 -19.79
C LEU A 364 2.56 8.17 -20.36
N ASP A 365 3.14 8.61 -21.49
CA ASP A 365 2.79 9.91 -22.08
C ASP A 365 1.35 9.94 -22.62
N ASN A 366 0.89 8.82 -23.14
CA ASN A 366 -0.50 8.65 -23.57
C ASN A 366 -1.45 8.59 -22.37
N ALA A 367 -1.08 7.92 -21.27
CA ALA A 367 -1.85 7.94 -20.04
C ALA A 367 -2.00 9.37 -19.47
N LYS A 368 -0.93 10.17 -19.46
CA LYS A 368 -0.99 11.60 -19.10
C LYS A 368 -1.93 12.39 -19.99
N LYS A 369 -1.86 12.15 -21.31
CA LYS A 369 -2.75 12.79 -22.29
C LYS A 369 -4.20 12.42 -21.99
N LEU A 370 -4.51 11.15 -21.73
CA LEU A 370 -5.85 10.68 -21.38
C LEU A 370 -6.38 11.33 -20.08
N GLN A 371 -5.57 11.41 -19.02
CA GLN A 371 -5.94 12.08 -17.77
C GLN A 371 -6.26 13.55 -18.01
N LYS A 372 -5.34 14.29 -18.65
CA LYS A 372 -5.49 15.73 -18.89
C LYS A 372 -6.64 16.06 -19.85
N GLU A 373 -6.78 15.27 -20.91
CA GLU A 373 -7.70 15.59 -22.00
C GLU A 373 -9.10 15.05 -21.76
N LEU A 374 -9.24 13.92 -21.08
CA LEU A 374 -10.50 13.20 -20.93
C LEU A 374 -10.87 12.90 -19.48
N GLY A 375 -10.08 13.37 -18.51
CA GLY A 375 -10.35 13.20 -17.09
C GLY A 375 -10.17 11.77 -16.60
N ILE A 376 -9.59 10.88 -17.41
CA ILE A 376 -9.46 9.46 -17.07
C ILE A 376 -8.53 9.33 -15.87
N THR A 377 -9.11 8.82 -14.80
CA THR A 377 -8.49 8.63 -13.50
C THR A 377 -8.67 7.19 -13.03
N HIS A 378 -9.74 6.51 -13.43
CA HIS A 378 -9.98 5.12 -13.03
C HIS A 378 -9.51 4.19 -14.13
N PHE A 379 -8.18 4.13 -14.30
CA PHE A 379 -7.55 3.37 -15.38
C PHE A 379 -7.90 1.87 -15.37
N GLY A 380 -8.14 1.28 -14.19
CA GLY A 380 -8.60 -0.11 -14.05
C GLY A 380 -9.98 -0.40 -14.64
N ASP A 381 -10.83 0.62 -14.80
CA ASP A 381 -12.16 0.49 -15.40
C ASP A 381 -12.10 0.42 -16.93
N TRP A 382 -10.91 0.56 -17.55
CA TRP A 382 -10.74 0.62 -19.00
C TRP A 382 -9.74 -0.42 -19.49
N SER A 383 -10.04 -1.07 -20.61
CA SER A 383 -9.06 -1.93 -21.26
C SER A 383 -8.01 -1.09 -22.01
N PRO A 384 -6.76 -1.57 -22.16
CA PRO A 384 -5.78 -0.92 -23.02
C PRO A 384 -6.27 -0.70 -24.46
N GLU A 385 -7.08 -1.62 -24.99
CA GLU A 385 -7.64 -1.53 -26.34
C GLU A 385 -8.62 -0.35 -26.47
N THR A 386 -9.50 -0.17 -25.49
CA THR A 386 -10.40 0.99 -25.42
C THR A 386 -9.62 2.30 -25.34
N LEU A 387 -8.56 2.34 -24.53
CA LEU A 387 -7.73 3.54 -24.38
C LEU A 387 -6.94 3.87 -25.66
N ARG A 388 -6.43 2.86 -26.38
CA ARG A 388 -5.82 3.04 -27.72
C ARG A 388 -6.82 3.58 -28.73
N GLY A 389 -8.03 3.00 -28.79
CA GLY A 389 -9.12 3.50 -29.64
C GLY A 389 -9.49 4.95 -29.34
N THR A 390 -9.55 5.29 -28.06
CA THR A 390 -9.82 6.64 -27.57
C THR A 390 -8.75 7.64 -28.03
N LEU A 391 -7.46 7.29 -27.89
CA LEU A 391 -6.34 8.11 -28.36
C LEU A 391 -6.38 8.30 -29.89
N LYS A 392 -6.66 7.23 -30.62
CA LYS A 392 -6.79 7.27 -32.08
C LYS A 392 -7.88 8.24 -32.52
N LEU A 393 -9.06 8.16 -31.91
CA LEU A 393 -10.17 9.08 -32.19
C LEU A 393 -9.81 10.54 -31.85
N LEU A 394 -9.06 10.78 -30.77
CA LEU A 394 -8.55 12.12 -30.45
C LEU A 394 -7.54 12.65 -31.49
N GLU A 395 -6.79 11.77 -32.15
CA GLU A 395 -5.73 12.15 -33.08
C GLU A 395 -6.20 12.28 -34.52
N THR A 396 -7.04 11.34 -34.97
CA THR A 396 -7.44 11.22 -36.37
C THR A 396 -8.92 11.46 -36.63
N GLY A 397 -9.74 11.58 -35.57
CA GLY A 397 -11.18 11.74 -35.69
C GLY A 397 -11.89 10.56 -36.33
N ARG A 398 -11.24 9.40 -36.41
CA ARG A 398 -11.70 8.20 -37.14
C ARG A 398 -11.39 6.96 -36.33
N THR A 399 -12.30 6.00 -36.38
CA THR A 399 -12.07 4.64 -35.88
C THR A 399 -11.14 3.87 -36.81
N GLU A 400 -10.42 2.88 -36.29
CA GLU A 400 -9.58 2.02 -37.12
C GLU A 400 -10.40 1.09 -37.99
N SER A 401 -11.56 0.64 -37.50
CA SER A 401 -12.46 -0.26 -38.24
C SER A 401 -13.24 0.45 -39.35
N GLY A 402 -13.37 1.78 -39.30
CA GLY A 402 -14.26 2.56 -40.14
C GLY A 402 -15.75 2.48 -39.74
N ASN A 403 -16.09 1.69 -38.73
CA ASN A 403 -17.44 1.67 -38.15
C ASN A 403 -17.63 2.84 -37.18
N PRO A 404 -18.88 3.24 -36.88
CA PRO A 404 -19.16 4.15 -35.78
C PRO A 404 -18.54 3.65 -34.47
N ALA A 405 -18.23 4.57 -33.57
CA ALA A 405 -17.76 4.28 -32.23
C ALA A 405 -18.88 4.47 -31.20
N THR A 406 -18.71 3.80 -30.06
CA THR A 406 -19.48 4.07 -28.85
C THR A 406 -18.69 5.01 -27.94
N ILE A 407 -19.30 6.13 -27.52
CA ILE A 407 -18.73 6.97 -26.46
C ILE A 407 -19.28 6.54 -25.10
N ILE A 408 -18.39 6.32 -24.13
CA ILE A 408 -18.74 5.97 -22.76
C ILE A 408 -18.40 7.15 -21.86
N VAL A 409 -19.44 7.81 -21.34
CA VAL A 409 -19.32 8.90 -20.37
C VAL A 409 -19.53 8.33 -18.98
N ARG A 410 -18.44 8.31 -18.21
CA ARG A 410 -18.42 7.87 -16.82
C ARG A 410 -18.32 9.07 -15.88
N GLY A 411 -19.10 9.02 -14.81
CA GLY A 411 -18.97 9.93 -13.69
C GLY A 411 -17.71 9.68 -12.87
N ALA A 412 -16.78 10.62 -12.79
CA ALA A 412 -15.51 10.40 -12.11
C ALA A 412 -15.67 10.02 -10.62
N THR A 413 -16.65 10.61 -9.91
CA THR A 413 -17.01 10.22 -8.53
C THR A 413 -18.38 9.55 -8.44
N GLY A 414 -18.93 9.15 -9.59
CA GLY A 414 -20.28 8.62 -9.71
C GLY A 414 -20.37 7.11 -9.49
N ASP A 415 -19.25 6.40 -9.31
CA ASP A 415 -19.20 4.96 -9.06
C ASP A 415 -18.81 4.64 -7.60
N HIS A 416 -19.79 4.65 -6.70
CA HIS A 416 -19.53 4.32 -5.29
C HIS A 416 -19.43 2.82 -4.99
N ASN A 417 -19.71 1.95 -5.96
CA ASN A 417 -19.79 0.51 -5.74
C ASN A 417 -18.93 -0.31 -6.72
N GLY A 418 -18.04 0.35 -7.47
CA GLY A 418 -17.12 -0.30 -8.41
C GLY A 418 -17.83 -0.96 -9.60
N ALA A 419 -19.04 -0.53 -9.95
CA ALA A 419 -19.81 -1.16 -11.04
C ALA A 419 -19.19 -0.90 -12.42
N ALA A 420 -18.46 0.20 -12.58
CA ALA A 420 -17.77 0.54 -13.81
C ALA A 420 -16.55 -0.36 -14.07
N GLY A 421 -16.03 -1.09 -13.07
CA GLY A 421 -14.91 -2.02 -13.26
C GLY A 421 -15.16 -3.06 -14.36
N THR A 422 -16.42 -3.39 -14.65
CA THR A 422 -16.79 -4.29 -15.75
C THR A 422 -16.50 -3.72 -17.14
N TYR A 423 -16.33 -2.41 -17.29
CA TYR A 423 -15.94 -1.78 -18.56
C TYR A 423 -14.50 -2.13 -18.97
N GLY A 424 -13.68 -2.60 -18.02
CA GLY A 424 -12.36 -3.15 -18.31
C GLY A 424 -12.39 -4.38 -19.21
N ASP A 425 -13.53 -5.07 -19.33
CA ASP A 425 -13.75 -6.20 -20.23
C ASP A 425 -14.15 -5.80 -21.67
N ILE A 426 -14.31 -4.49 -21.94
CA ILE A 426 -14.59 -3.97 -23.29
C ILE A 426 -13.27 -3.92 -24.07
N GLU A 427 -12.99 -4.93 -24.88
CA GLU A 427 -11.79 -5.02 -25.73
C GLU A 427 -12.10 -4.54 -27.15
N SER A 428 -12.48 -3.26 -27.31
CA SER A 428 -12.83 -2.67 -28.62
C SER A 428 -12.11 -1.35 -28.90
N PRO A 429 -11.44 -1.21 -30.06
CA PRO A 429 -10.87 0.07 -30.49
C PRO A 429 -11.94 1.06 -30.99
N ASN A 430 -13.21 0.64 -31.14
CA ASN A 430 -14.33 1.50 -31.52
C ASN A 430 -15.04 2.09 -30.28
N THR A 431 -14.31 2.26 -29.19
CA THR A 431 -14.82 2.85 -27.96
C THR A 431 -14.05 4.13 -27.63
N PHE A 432 -14.78 5.14 -27.15
CA PHE A 432 -14.22 6.40 -26.66
C PHE A 432 -14.56 6.58 -25.19
N ALA A 433 -13.56 6.45 -24.33
CA ALA A 433 -13.71 6.59 -22.89
C ALA A 433 -13.56 8.05 -22.45
N VAL A 434 -14.45 8.52 -21.58
CA VAL A 434 -14.31 9.84 -20.95
C VAL A 434 -14.88 9.84 -19.54
N GLU A 435 -14.16 10.51 -18.63
CA GLU A 435 -14.58 10.70 -17.25
C GLU A 435 -14.84 12.17 -16.98
N ILE A 436 -15.95 12.47 -16.32
CA ILE A 436 -16.37 13.85 -16.06
C ILE A 436 -16.84 14.03 -14.62
N ASN A 437 -16.55 15.21 -14.05
CA ASN A 437 -17.16 15.65 -12.80
C ASN A 437 -18.45 16.43 -13.06
N HIS A 438 -18.54 17.16 -14.17
CA HIS A 438 -19.75 17.88 -14.52
C HIS A 438 -19.99 17.83 -16.03
N THR A 439 -21.25 17.75 -16.45
CA THR A 439 -21.65 17.70 -17.88
C THR A 439 -21.18 18.89 -18.71
N SER A 440 -20.71 19.97 -18.09
CA SER A 440 -20.03 21.07 -18.78
C SER A 440 -18.69 20.66 -19.39
N ASP A 441 -18.02 19.67 -18.81
CA ASP A 441 -16.68 19.23 -19.20
C ASP A 441 -16.71 18.62 -20.61
N LEU A 442 -17.84 18.02 -20.98
CA LEU A 442 -18.11 17.49 -22.32
C LEU A 442 -17.99 18.55 -23.42
N SER A 443 -18.24 19.83 -23.14
CA SER A 443 -18.05 20.88 -24.15
C SER A 443 -16.58 21.00 -24.60
N ARG A 444 -15.62 20.69 -23.73
CA ARG A 444 -14.19 20.65 -24.09
C ARG A 444 -13.88 19.43 -24.93
N VAL A 445 -14.46 18.28 -24.58
CA VAL A 445 -14.29 17.01 -25.28
C VAL A 445 -14.84 17.10 -26.71
N VAL A 446 -16.06 17.63 -26.88
CA VAL A 446 -16.67 17.86 -28.20
C VAL A 446 -15.78 18.72 -29.09
N LYS A 447 -15.27 19.86 -28.58
CA LYS A 447 -14.38 20.73 -29.36
C LYS A 447 -13.09 20.03 -29.81
N LYS A 448 -12.54 19.14 -28.97
CA LYS A 448 -11.36 18.35 -29.34
C LYS A 448 -11.68 17.36 -30.45
N LEU A 449 -12.80 16.65 -30.34
CA LEU A 449 -13.28 15.72 -31.36
C LEU A 449 -13.56 16.44 -32.69
N GLU A 450 -14.25 17.58 -32.67
CA GLU A 450 -14.45 18.42 -33.86
C GLU A 450 -13.10 18.85 -34.49
N GLY A 451 -12.15 19.26 -33.65
CA GLY A 451 -10.80 19.64 -34.09
C GLY A 451 -10.01 18.47 -34.72
N ALA A 452 -10.26 17.24 -34.28
CA ALA A 452 -9.70 16.02 -34.85
C ALA A 452 -10.40 15.59 -36.16
N GLY A 453 -11.50 16.25 -36.54
CA GLY A 453 -12.24 15.96 -37.77
C GLY A 453 -13.34 14.91 -37.63
N VAL A 454 -13.82 14.67 -36.41
CA VAL A 454 -15.00 13.83 -36.14
C VAL A 454 -16.24 14.44 -36.80
N ASP A 455 -17.06 13.59 -37.42
CA ASP A 455 -18.34 13.96 -38.02
C ASP A 455 -19.52 13.22 -37.35
N SER A 456 -20.74 13.50 -37.83
CA SER A 456 -21.98 12.92 -37.29
C SER A 456 -22.15 11.42 -37.55
N ASN A 457 -21.26 10.78 -38.32
CA ASN A 457 -21.28 9.33 -38.56
C ASN A 457 -20.22 8.60 -37.73
N THR A 458 -19.34 9.33 -37.05
CA THR A 458 -18.24 8.76 -36.29
C THR A 458 -18.73 8.11 -35.01
N PHE A 459 -19.82 8.60 -34.41
CA PHE A 459 -20.43 8.03 -33.21
C PHE A 459 -21.91 7.79 -33.42
N ASP A 460 -22.44 6.65 -32.95
CA ASP A 460 -23.88 6.36 -33.01
C ASP A 460 -24.52 6.19 -31.61
N THR A 461 -23.70 5.80 -30.63
CA THR A 461 -24.13 5.34 -29.32
C THR A 461 -23.36 6.05 -28.22
N LEU A 462 -24.11 6.52 -27.22
CA LEU A 462 -23.59 7.06 -25.98
C LEU A 462 -23.99 6.15 -24.81
N VAL A 463 -23.02 5.57 -24.12
CA VAL A 463 -23.23 4.98 -22.80
C VAL A 463 -23.10 6.09 -21.76
N LEU A 464 -24.16 6.30 -20.98
CA LEU A 464 -24.17 7.26 -19.88
C LEU A 464 -24.19 6.49 -18.56
N PHE A 465 -23.07 6.51 -17.85
CA PHE A 465 -22.91 5.81 -16.58
C PHE A 465 -22.94 6.79 -15.40
N GLY A 466 -23.71 6.44 -14.38
CA GLY A 466 -23.69 7.14 -13.10
C GLY A 466 -24.71 6.59 -12.11
N HIS A 467 -24.58 6.99 -10.85
CA HIS A 467 -25.49 6.57 -9.80
C HIS A 467 -26.92 7.08 -10.07
N GLY A 468 -27.90 6.29 -9.64
CA GLY A 468 -29.27 6.51 -10.01
C GLY A 468 -30.26 6.36 -8.87
N SER A 469 -31.22 7.27 -8.81
CA SER A 469 -32.40 7.15 -7.97
C SER A 469 -33.63 7.54 -8.78
N GLU A 470 -34.81 7.18 -8.29
CA GLU A 470 -36.07 7.61 -8.90
C GLU A 470 -36.21 9.14 -9.00
N SER A 471 -35.50 9.88 -8.13
CA SER A 471 -35.61 11.34 -8.02
C SER A 471 -34.52 12.11 -8.76
N ARG A 472 -33.36 11.49 -9.00
CA ARG A 472 -32.14 12.14 -9.53
C ARG A 472 -31.18 11.10 -10.11
N PHE A 473 -30.53 11.50 -11.21
CA PHE A 473 -29.31 10.88 -11.71
C PHE A 473 -28.10 11.65 -11.15
N PHE A 474 -27.11 10.91 -10.68
CA PHE A 474 -25.88 11.43 -10.11
C PHE A 474 -24.79 11.18 -11.15
N MET A 475 -24.46 12.21 -11.91
CA MET A 475 -23.30 12.13 -12.82
C MET A 475 -22.02 12.02 -12.01
N SER A 476 -21.96 12.73 -10.88
CA SER A 476 -20.84 12.72 -9.94
C SER A 476 -21.37 13.13 -8.57
N SER A 477 -20.48 13.17 -7.57
CA SER A 477 -20.77 13.81 -6.29
C SER A 477 -21.23 15.28 -6.44
N ASP A 478 -20.71 15.99 -7.45
CA ASP A 478 -20.94 17.42 -7.70
C ASP A 478 -22.17 17.71 -8.57
N GLU A 479 -22.62 16.75 -9.39
CA GLU A 479 -23.73 17.00 -10.32
C GLU A 479 -24.88 16.00 -10.20
N LYS A 480 -26.01 16.53 -9.72
CA LYS A 480 -27.26 15.80 -9.51
C LYS A 480 -28.34 16.36 -10.43
N ILE A 481 -28.83 15.54 -11.35
CA ILE A 481 -29.77 15.95 -12.41
C ILE A 481 -31.14 15.31 -12.15
N PRO A 482 -32.21 16.09 -11.88
CA PRO A 482 -33.54 15.52 -11.72
C PRO A 482 -34.09 15.01 -13.06
N PRO A 483 -35.06 14.07 -13.06
CA PRO A 483 -35.70 13.53 -14.25
C PRO A 483 -36.69 14.55 -14.86
N ASN A 484 -36.14 15.68 -15.33
CA ASN A 484 -36.88 16.78 -15.95
C ASN A 484 -36.26 17.10 -17.32
N PRO A 485 -37.04 17.03 -18.42
CA PRO A 485 -36.52 17.22 -19.77
C PRO A 485 -35.81 18.57 -19.99
N ARG A 486 -36.34 19.66 -19.41
CA ARG A 486 -35.72 20.99 -19.54
C ARG A 486 -34.39 21.07 -18.81
N LYS A 487 -34.28 20.41 -17.64
CA LYS A 487 -33.02 20.38 -16.88
C LYS A 487 -31.94 19.62 -17.64
N TRP A 488 -32.28 18.50 -18.29
CA TRP A 488 -31.38 17.77 -19.17
C TRP A 488 -30.99 18.57 -20.41
N TYR A 489 -31.95 19.17 -21.12
CA TYR A 489 -31.66 19.97 -22.31
C TYR A 489 -30.78 21.20 -22.01
N ASN A 490 -30.90 21.76 -20.80
CA ASN A 490 -30.09 22.90 -20.36
C ASN A 490 -28.64 22.51 -20.00
N LYS A 491 -28.29 21.21 -19.97
CA LYS A 491 -26.90 20.77 -19.81
C LYS A 491 -26.18 20.94 -21.14
N LYS A 492 -25.55 22.11 -21.31
CA LYS A 492 -24.93 22.53 -22.57
C LYS A 492 -23.94 21.51 -23.12
N GLY A 493 -23.08 20.90 -22.30
CA GLY A 493 -22.10 19.93 -22.79
C GLY A 493 -22.74 18.62 -23.25
N MET A 494 -23.71 18.07 -22.51
CA MET A 494 -24.50 16.92 -22.99
C MET A 494 -25.24 17.22 -24.29
N ARG A 495 -25.90 18.38 -24.37
CA ARG A 495 -26.60 18.80 -25.59
C ARG A 495 -25.62 18.92 -26.76
N SER A 496 -24.48 19.57 -26.54
CA SER A 496 -23.44 19.70 -27.57
C SER A 496 -22.94 18.33 -28.02
N LEU A 497 -22.72 17.40 -27.10
CA LEU A 497 -22.28 16.05 -27.43
C LEU A 497 -23.29 15.33 -28.34
N ILE A 498 -24.55 15.33 -27.95
CA ILE A 498 -25.62 14.63 -28.69
C ILE A 498 -25.88 15.28 -30.05
N GLU A 499 -26.03 16.61 -30.08
CA GLU A 499 -26.42 17.34 -31.29
C GLU A 499 -25.26 17.45 -32.29
N THR A 500 -24.03 17.70 -31.83
CA THR A 500 -22.86 17.83 -32.71
C THR A 500 -22.42 16.49 -33.26
N LEU A 501 -22.38 15.44 -32.44
CA LEU A 501 -21.90 14.12 -32.87
C LEU A 501 -23.00 13.25 -33.49
N GLY A 502 -24.24 13.73 -33.54
CA GLY A 502 -25.35 13.00 -34.17
C GLY A 502 -25.78 11.73 -33.44
N ILE A 503 -25.56 11.64 -32.13
CA ILE A 503 -25.85 10.45 -31.32
C ILE A 503 -27.33 10.07 -31.44
N GLY A 504 -27.60 8.85 -31.93
CA GLY A 504 -28.95 8.32 -32.12
C GLY A 504 -29.47 7.48 -30.95
N THR A 505 -28.55 6.88 -30.20
CA THR A 505 -28.88 5.96 -29.09
C THR A 505 -28.13 6.35 -27.82
N ILE A 506 -28.84 6.38 -26.70
CA ILE A 506 -28.25 6.44 -25.37
C ILE A 506 -28.52 5.12 -24.65
N ILE A 507 -27.46 4.46 -24.18
CA ILE A 507 -27.55 3.37 -23.21
C ILE A 507 -27.39 4.01 -21.83
N LEU A 508 -28.47 4.06 -21.05
CA LEU A 508 -28.47 4.63 -19.71
C LEU A 508 -28.13 3.52 -18.71
N ASN A 509 -26.88 3.51 -18.24
CA ASN A 509 -26.45 2.63 -17.17
C ASN A 509 -26.52 3.36 -15.83
N SER A 510 -27.64 3.15 -15.13
CA SER A 510 -28.00 3.85 -13.90
C SER A 510 -28.97 2.99 -13.12
N CYS A 511 -28.89 3.02 -11.78
CA CYS A 511 -29.97 2.47 -10.96
C CYS A 511 -31.27 3.29 -11.18
N HIS A 512 -32.44 2.64 -11.04
CA HIS A 512 -33.74 3.32 -11.12
C HIS A 512 -33.92 4.23 -12.36
N PRO A 513 -33.63 3.76 -13.59
CA PRO A 513 -33.75 4.58 -14.80
C PRO A 513 -35.22 4.94 -15.09
N LEU A 514 -36.15 4.11 -14.60
CA LEU A 514 -37.59 4.32 -14.54
C LEU A 514 -38.05 4.37 -13.08
N VAL A 515 -39.08 5.17 -12.82
CA VAL A 515 -39.73 5.28 -11.51
C VAL A 515 -40.71 4.12 -11.33
N ARG A 516 -40.75 3.52 -10.14
CA ARG A 516 -41.79 2.56 -9.77
C ARG A 516 -43.13 3.27 -9.60
N GLU A 517 -44.10 2.89 -10.42
CA GLU A 517 -45.44 3.48 -10.39
C GLU A 517 -46.46 2.44 -9.91
N LYS A 518 -47.23 2.76 -8.85
CA LYS A 518 -48.22 1.84 -8.24
C LYS A 518 -49.28 1.26 -9.20
N ARG A 519 -49.43 1.85 -10.38
CA ARG A 519 -50.39 1.42 -11.42
C ARG A 519 -49.85 0.32 -12.34
N PHE A 520 -48.56 -0.01 -12.24
CA PHE A 520 -47.92 -1.08 -12.98
C PHE A 520 -47.34 -2.09 -12.00
N ASP A 521 -47.35 -3.36 -12.40
CA ASP A 521 -46.61 -4.40 -11.70
C ASP A 521 -45.09 -4.12 -11.79
N ALA A 522 -44.35 -4.49 -10.76
CA ALA A 522 -42.91 -4.24 -10.70
C ALA A 522 -42.19 -4.98 -11.83
N LEU A 523 -41.16 -4.34 -12.41
CA LEU A 523 -40.36 -4.88 -13.51
C LEU A 523 -41.20 -5.21 -14.76
N MET A 524 -42.40 -4.66 -14.89
CA MET A 524 -43.26 -4.91 -16.05
C MET A 524 -43.32 -3.68 -16.95
N VAL A 525 -42.85 -3.88 -18.19
CA VAL A 525 -42.98 -2.93 -19.30
C VAL A 525 -43.57 -3.69 -20.48
N GLY A 526 -44.67 -3.18 -21.03
CA GLY A 526 -45.37 -3.85 -22.13
C GLY A 526 -44.69 -3.67 -23.49
N ASP A 527 -45.13 -4.46 -24.47
CA ASP A 527 -44.69 -4.34 -25.87
C ASP A 527 -45.17 -3.05 -26.55
N LYS A 528 -46.31 -2.53 -26.10
CA LYS A 528 -46.89 -1.29 -26.61
C LYS A 528 -46.25 -0.08 -25.90
N PRO A 529 -46.01 1.05 -26.59
CA PRO A 529 -45.50 2.26 -25.96
C PRO A 529 -46.39 2.74 -24.80
N GLN A 530 -45.79 2.95 -23.63
CA GLN A 530 -46.44 3.35 -22.39
C GLN A 530 -45.89 4.68 -21.88
N GLN A 531 -46.74 5.49 -21.25
CA GLN A 531 -46.28 6.67 -20.51
C GLN A 531 -45.68 6.23 -19.17
N ARG A 532 -44.36 6.35 -19.05
CA ARG A 532 -43.61 6.11 -17.82
C ARG A 532 -43.00 7.42 -17.28
N ARG A 533 -42.35 7.34 -16.13
CA ARG A 533 -41.56 8.44 -15.53
C ARG A 533 -40.14 7.94 -15.22
N GLY A 534 -39.19 8.87 -15.09
CA GLY A 534 -37.80 8.57 -14.74
C GLY A 534 -36.79 9.26 -15.65
N THR A 535 -35.51 8.96 -15.42
CA THR A 535 -34.39 9.57 -16.13
C THR A 535 -34.40 9.21 -17.62
N ALA A 536 -34.69 7.96 -17.99
CA ALA A 536 -34.78 7.56 -19.39
C ALA A 536 -35.86 8.33 -20.17
N VAL A 537 -37.01 8.56 -19.52
CA VAL A 537 -38.12 9.36 -20.06
C VAL A 537 -37.73 10.83 -20.17
N ALA A 538 -37.03 11.38 -19.19
CA ALA A 538 -36.58 12.76 -19.22
C ALA A 538 -35.58 13.03 -20.34
N LEU A 539 -34.60 12.14 -20.52
CA LEU A 539 -33.60 12.20 -21.58
C LEU A 539 -34.22 12.13 -22.97
N SER A 540 -35.05 11.12 -23.24
CA SER A 540 -35.70 10.96 -24.56
C SER A 540 -36.65 12.10 -24.93
N LYS A 541 -37.22 12.82 -23.95
CA LYS A 541 -38.01 14.04 -24.17
C LYS A 541 -37.14 15.28 -24.37
N ALA A 542 -35.97 15.33 -23.73
CA ALA A 542 -35.01 16.41 -23.91
C ALA A 542 -34.40 16.37 -25.32
N PHE A 543 -34.19 15.17 -25.86
CA PHE A 543 -33.59 14.92 -27.17
C PHE A 543 -34.50 14.02 -28.03
N PRO A 544 -35.51 14.57 -28.74
CA PRO A 544 -36.53 13.79 -29.45
C PRO A 544 -36.01 12.85 -30.56
N GLY A 545 -34.83 13.13 -31.11
CA GLY A 545 -34.17 12.26 -32.10
C GLY A 545 -33.55 10.99 -31.49
N VAL A 546 -33.41 10.94 -30.16
CA VAL A 546 -32.64 9.93 -29.45
C VAL A 546 -33.56 8.88 -28.84
N GLN A 547 -33.19 7.61 -28.97
CA GLN A 547 -33.77 6.52 -28.19
C GLN A 547 -32.89 6.23 -26.96
N VAL A 548 -33.52 5.95 -25.83
CA VAL A 548 -32.83 5.62 -24.58
C VAL A 548 -33.11 4.15 -24.24
N ILE A 549 -32.08 3.33 -24.22
CA ILE A 549 -32.10 1.95 -23.75
C ILE A 549 -31.69 1.95 -22.28
N SER A 550 -32.45 1.26 -21.42
CA SER A 550 -32.17 1.20 -19.98
C SER A 550 -32.69 -0.09 -19.35
N GLY A 551 -32.37 -0.29 -18.06
CA GLY A 551 -33.10 -1.22 -17.21
C GLY A 551 -34.57 -0.81 -16.98
N LEU A 552 -35.26 -1.59 -16.15
CA LEU A 552 -36.69 -1.41 -15.83
C LEU A 552 -36.89 -0.51 -14.59
N ASP A 553 -38.07 -0.54 -13.98
CA ASP A 553 -38.38 0.18 -12.74
C ASP A 553 -37.91 -0.59 -11.50
N GLY A 554 -36.60 -0.56 -11.26
CA GLY A 554 -35.97 -1.22 -10.11
C GLY A 554 -34.51 -0.84 -9.94
N ALA A 555 -33.82 -1.58 -9.07
CA ALA A 555 -32.38 -1.43 -8.92
C ALA A 555 -31.69 -2.13 -10.09
N THR A 556 -30.94 -1.37 -10.87
CA THR A 556 -30.28 -1.88 -12.07
C THR A 556 -28.82 -2.16 -11.75
N SER A 557 -28.33 -3.32 -12.21
CA SER A 557 -26.93 -3.69 -12.30
C SER A 557 -26.60 -4.03 -13.75
N SER A 558 -25.33 -3.91 -14.11
CA SER A 558 -24.86 -4.23 -15.46
C SER A 558 -23.53 -4.95 -15.40
N TYR A 559 -23.24 -5.76 -16.40
CA TYR A 559 -21.91 -6.29 -16.63
C TYR A 559 -21.65 -6.45 -18.13
N ILE A 560 -20.38 -6.52 -18.50
CA ILE A 560 -19.96 -6.74 -19.88
C ILE A 560 -19.77 -8.23 -20.13
N ILE A 561 -20.38 -8.75 -21.19
CA ILE A 561 -20.26 -10.15 -21.58
C ILE A 561 -18.92 -10.33 -22.31
N LYS A 562 -17.95 -10.89 -21.58
CA LYS A 562 -16.60 -11.16 -22.08
C LYS A 562 -16.62 -11.90 -23.43
N GLY A 563 -15.77 -11.45 -24.35
CA GLY A 563 -15.66 -11.97 -25.72
C GLY A 563 -16.68 -11.40 -26.71
N THR A 564 -17.82 -10.86 -26.27
CA THR A 564 -18.77 -10.16 -27.16
C THR A 564 -18.71 -8.64 -27.02
N GLY A 565 -18.29 -8.13 -25.86
CA GLY A 565 -18.35 -6.70 -25.53
C GLY A 565 -19.76 -6.18 -25.25
N ASN A 566 -20.80 -7.01 -25.38
CA ASN A 566 -22.18 -6.61 -25.16
C ASN A 566 -22.46 -6.33 -23.68
N MET A 567 -23.32 -5.37 -23.40
CA MET A 567 -23.78 -5.06 -22.05
C MET A 567 -25.01 -5.91 -21.72
N GLN A 568 -24.97 -6.63 -20.60
CA GLN A 568 -26.18 -7.16 -20.00
C GLN A 568 -26.64 -6.23 -18.87
N ILE A 569 -27.92 -5.86 -18.89
CA ILE A 569 -28.54 -5.03 -17.86
C ILE A 569 -29.58 -5.88 -17.15
N THR A 570 -29.42 -6.02 -15.83
CA THR A 570 -30.36 -6.75 -14.96
C THR A 570 -31.02 -5.76 -14.02
N THR A 571 -32.33 -5.92 -13.80
CA THR A 571 -33.11 -5.09 -12.89
C THR A 571 -33.75 -5.94 -11.81
N GLU A 572 -33.52 -5.59 -10.56
CA GLU A 572 -34.07 -6.23 -9.36
C GLU A 572 -35.17 -5.39 -8.73
N ASP A 573 -36.23 -6.06 -8.26
CA ASP A 573 -37.23 -5.42 -7.40
C ASP A 573 -36.76 -5.46 -5.94
N LYS A 574 -36.24 -4.33 -5.46
CA LYS A 574 -35.70 -4.17 -4.09
C LYS A 574 -36.67 -4.74 -3.05
N GLY A 575 -36.17 -5.68 -2.24
CA GLY A 575 -36.94 -6.33 -1.17
C GLY A 575 -37.62 -7.64 -1.59
N THR A 576 -37.34 -8.13 -2.81
CA THR A 576 -37.82 -9.43 -3.32
C THR A 576 -36.69 -10.22 -3.96
N ILE A 577 -36.95 -11.49 -4.30
CA ILE A 577 -36.03 -12.33 -5.10
C ILE A 577 -36.23 -12.16 -6.63
N ASN A 578 -37.08 -11.22 -7.05
CA ASN A 578 -37.44 -11.06 -8.46
C ASN A 578 -36.40 -10.19 -9.17
N ALA A 579 -35.79 -10.77 -10.21
CA ALA A 579 -34.85 -10.10 -11.10
C ALA A 579 -35.24 -10.35 -12.57
N SER A 580 -34.90 -9.41 -13.45
CA SER A 580 -35.15 -9.51 -14.88
C SER A 580 -34.00 -8.91 -15.68
N SER A 581 -33.51 -9.65 -16.67
CA SER A 581 -32.53 -9.14 -17.65
C SER A 581 -33.20 -8.49 -18.88
N MET A 582 -34.51 -8.27 -18.81
CA MET A 582 -35.21 -7.51 -19.84
C MET A 582 -34.87 -6.03 -19.74
N THR A 583 -34.73 -5.39 -20.89
CA THR A 583 -34.47 -3.95 -20.98
C THR A 583 -35.69 -3.22 -21.52
N ALA A 584 -35.67 -1.89 -21.41
CA ALA A 584 -36.68 -1.02 -21.97
C ALA A 584 -36.04 -0.03 -22.94
N VAL A 585 -36.79 0.30 -23.99
CA VAL A 585 -36.47 1.39 -24.91
C VAL A 585 -37.48 2.51 -24.74
N THR A 586 -36.98 3.73 -24.58
CA THR A 586 -37.78 4.94 -24.42
C THR A 586 -37.49 5.91 -25.55
N LYS A 587 -38.51 6.31 -26.30
CA LYS A 587 -38.41 7.28 -27.39
C LYS A 587 -39.54 8.30 -27.29
N ASN A 588 -39.21 9.59 -27.40
CA ASN A 588 -40.17 10.69 -27.23
C ASN A 588 -40.98 10.58 -25.92
N GLY A 589 -40.36 10.04 -24.87
CA GLY A 589 -41.00 9.85 -23.56
C GLY A 589 -42.02 8.72 -23.46
N LEU A 590 -42.10 7.83 -24.44
CA LEU A 590 -42.88 6.60 -24.39
C LEU A 590 -41.94 5.41 -24.29
N THR A 591 -42.21 4.52 -23.35
CA THR A 591 -41.37 3.37 -23.00
C THR A 591 -42.05 2.08 -23.40
N ARG A 592 -41.31 1.16 -24.00
CA ARG A 592 -41.74 -0.22 -24.28
C ARG A 592 -40.59 -1.19 -24.01
N VAL A 593 -40.88 -2.48 -23.98
CA VAL A 593 -39.84 -3.49 -23.83
C VAL A 593 -38.84 -3.43 -25.00
N HIS A 594 -37.57 -3.69 -24.70
CA HIS A 594 -36.51 -3.93 -25.65
C HIS A 594 -36.03 -5.38 -25.49
N ARG A 595 -36.00 -6.12 -26.60
CA ARG A 595 -35.68 -7.57 -26.62
C ARG A 595 -34.39 -7.88 -27.37
N GLU A 596 -33.71 -6.85 -27.83
CA GLU A 596 -32.42 -6.99 -28.50
C GLU A 596 -31.31 -6.87 -27.45
N GLU A 597 -30.16 -7.47 -27.76
CA GLU A 597 -28.96 -7.32 -26.95
C GLU A 597 -28.48 -5.86 -26.99
N VAL A 598 -28.01 -5.37 -25.84
CA VAL A 598 -27.45 -4.03 -25.74
C VAL A 598 -26.00 -4.09 -26.19
N LYS A 599 -25.74 -3.65 -27.42
CA LYS A 599 -24.41 -3.71 -28.04
C LYS A 599 -23.57 -2.50 -27.67
N ILE A 600 -22.29 -2.74 -27.36
CA ILE A 600 -21.21 -1.76 -27.34
C ILE A 600 -20.29 -2.16 -28.50
N GLN A 601 -19.96 -1.20 -29.39
CA GLN A 601 -19.28 -1.49 -30.67
C GLN A 601 -17.78 -1.70 -30.56
#